data_AF-A0AA96V6N2-F1
#
_entry.id   AF-A0AA96V6N2-F1
#
_cell.length_a   1.000
_cell.length_b   1.000
_cell.length_c   1.000
_cell.angle_alpha   90.00
_cell.angle_beta   90.00
_cell.angle_gamma   90.00
#
_symmetry.space_group_name_H-M   'P 1'
#
loop_
_entity.id
_entity.type
_entity.pdbx_description
1 polymer ?
#
loop_
_entity_poly.entity_id
_entity_poly.type
_entity_poly.pdbx_seq_one_letter_code
_entity_poly.pdbx_strand_id
1 'polypeptide(L)'
;MVSMKKLLFTRESACIQPIRELIEQQNHRTLVLWALDSASFALNIFESRSDDLRPRQAVEAAGLWASGSIKMPDAKKAILACHKAATESGSDPVTEAAARAVGHAAATVHVETHALGLVFYGLTAAAYAKCPYTMPNDAEALVADELDWFYERLTYWEIHAEDKKRSWAPFLLKDSPNKEKLFRQKQEQKMKNKV
;
A
#
# COMPACT_ATOMS: atom_id res chain seq x y z
N MET A 1 27.64 11.89 -7.41
CA MET A 1 26.18 11.73 -7.61
C MET A 1 25.74 10.62 -6.67
N VAL A 2 24.94 10.93 -5.64
CA VAL A 2 24.45 9.92 -4.70
C VAL A 2 23.45 9.04 -5.46
N SER A 3 23.68 7.73 -5.50
CA SER A 3 22.76 6.77 -6.09
C SER A 3 21.47 6.78 -5.27
N MET A 4 20.34 7.16 -5.89
CA MET A 4 19.04 7.16 -5.21
C MET A 4 18.65 5.71 -4.89
N LYS A 5 18.35 5.43 -3.62
CA LYS A 5 17.82 4.11 -3.22
C LYS A 5 16.43 3.93 -3.83
N LYS A 6 16.19 2.85 -4.56
CA LYS A 6 14.85 2.61 -5.15
C LYS A 6 13.72 2.50 -4.11
N LEU A 7 14.04 2.16 -2.86
CA LEU A 7 13.09 2.07 -1.76
C LEU A 7 13.74 2.56 -0.45
N LEU A 8 13.04 3.42 0.29
CA LEU A 8 13.56 4.02 1.54
C LEU A 8 13.07 3.31 2.80
N PHE A 9 11.88 2.71 2.75
CA PHE A 9 11.23 2.05 3.89
C PHE A 9 11.00 0.58 3.60
N THR A 10 11.18 -0.28 4.61
CA THR A 10 10.94 -1.72 4.50
C THR A 10 10.17 -2.24 5.70
N ARG A 11 9.87 -3.55 5.70
CA ARG A 11 9.24 -4.23 6.84
C ARG A 11 10.08 -4.19 8.11
N GLU A 12 11.36 -3.88 8.00
CA GLU A 12 12.34 -3.82 9.09
C GLU A 12 12.60 -2.39 9.56
N SER A 13 12.11 -1.37 8.86
CA SER A 13 12.19 0.03 9.30
C SER A 13 11.52 0.18 10.67
N ALA A 14 12.17 0.88 11.60
CA ALA A 14 11.67 1.05 12.96
C ALA A 14 10.35 1.83 12.97
N CYS A 15 10.28 2.93 12.22
CA CYS A 15 9.05 3.72 12.03
C CYS A 15 7.86 2.91 11.49
N ILE A 16 8.11 1.83 10.74
CA ILE A 16 7.06 0.98 10.15
C ILE A 16 6.47 -0.02 11.14
N GLN A 17 7.18 -0.37 12.22
CA GLN A 17 6.73 -1.46 13.09
C GLN A 17 5.33 -1.25 13.68
N PRO A 18 4.96 -0.07 14.21
CA PRO A 18 3.67 0.03 14.86
C PRO A 18 2.49 -0.05 13.86
N ILE A 19 2.64 0.43 12.61
CA ILE A 19 1.56 0.35 11.60
C ILE A 19 1.45 -1.06 11.06
N ARG A 20 2.58 -1.76 10.95
CA ARG A 20 2.60 -3.18 10.66
C ARG A 20 1.85 -3.97 11.74
N GLU A 21 2.13 -3.73 13.02
CA GLU A 21 1.44 -4.39 14.13
C GLU A 21 -0.07 -4.13 14.08
N LEU A 22 -0.49 -2.89 13.78
CA LEU A 22 -1.90 -2.56 13.61
C LEU A 22 -2.51 -3.31 12.41
N ILE A 23 -1.83 -3.33 11.25
CA ILE A 23 -2.26 -4.06 10.05
C ILE A 23 -2.45 -5.55 10.36
N GLU A 24 -1.55 -6.16 11.14
CA GLU A 24 -1.59 -7.58 11.50
C GLU A 24 -2.80 -7.96 12.37
N GLN A 25 -3.40 -6.98 13.04
CA GLN A 25 -4.59 -7.16 13.88
C GLN A 25 -5.90 -6.99 13.11
N GLN A 26 -5.85 -6.42 11.90
CA GLN A 26 -7.04 -6.16 11.10
C GLN A 26 -7.49 -7.37 10.29
N ASN A 27 -8.81 -7.45 10.08
CA ASN A 27 -9.40 -8.36 9.10
C ASN A 27 -9.18 -7.84 7.66
N HIS A 28 -9.35 -8.73 6.68
CA HIS A 28 -9.06 -8.41 5.27
C HIS A 28 -9.94 -7.26 4.73
N ARG A 29 -11.22 -7.19 5.12
CA ARG A 29 -12.14 -6.14 4.65
C ARG A 29 -11.75 -4.76 5.15
N THR A 30 -11.34 -4.65 6.41
CA THR A 30 -10.80 -3.40 6.98
C THR A 30 -9.58 -2.94 6.19
N LEU A 31 -8.64 -3.84 5.90
CA LEU A 31 -7.44 -3.51 5.14
C LEU A 31 -7.74 -3.12 3.70
N VAL A 32 -8.73 -3.74 3.05
CA VAL A 32 -9.16 -3.34 1.70
C VAL A 32 -9.71 -1.93 1.69
N LEU A 33 -10.61 -1.59 2.62
CA LEU A 33 -11.18 -0.24 2.69
C LEU A 33 -10.11 0.80 2.98
N TRP A 34 -9.28 0.53 3.98
CA TRP A 34 -8.17 1.39 4.32
C TRP A 34 -7.21 1.59 3.16
N ALA A 35 -6.81 0.52 2.46
CA ALA A 35 -5.86 0.64 1.36
C ALA A 35 -6.45 1.41 0.18
N LEU A 36 -7.70 1.15 -0.21
CA LEU A 36 -8.34 1.84 -1.35
C LEU A 36 -8.60 3.32 -1.06
N ASP A 37 -9.01 3.65 0.17
CA ASP A 37 -9.16 5.02 0.63
C ASP A 37 -7.80 5.74 0.72
N SER A 38 -6.82 5.08 1.31
CA SER A 38 -5.47 5.62 1.49
C SER A 38 -4.67 5.68 0.17
N ALA A 39 -5.13 5.02 -0.89
CA ALA A 39 -4.54 5.15 -2.22
C ALA A 39 -4.60 6.59 -2.74
N SER A 40 -5.58 7.39 -2.27
CA SER A 40 -5.71 8.81 -2.59
C SER A 40 -4.42 9.61 -2.30
N PHE A 41 -3.72 9.27 -1.22
CA PHE A 41 -2.44 9.90 -0.87
C PHE A 41 -1.40 9.75 -1.98
N ALA A 42 -1.18 8.52 -2.46
CA ALA A 42 -0.22 8.25 -3.52
C ALA A 42 -0.73 8.71 -4.91
N LEU A 43 -2.04 8.64 -5.15
CA LEU A 43 -2.65 9.18 -6.37
C LEU A 43 -2.43 10.68 -6.49
N ASN A 44 -2.63 11.45 -5.43
CA ASN A 44 -2.42 12.90 -5.44
C ASN A 44 -0.98 13.25 -5.81
N ILE A 45 0.00 12.52 -5.26
CA ILE A 45 1.42 12.68 -5.63
C ILE A 45 1.64 12.35 -7.11
N PHE A 46 1.14 11.20 -7.57
CA PHE A 46 1.32 10.74 -8.94
C PHE A 46 0.71 11.70 -9.97
N GLU A 47 -0.53 12.11 -9.76
CA GLU A 47 -1.31 12.92 -10.71
C GLU A 47 -0.86 14.37 -10.77
N SER A 48 -0.19 14.87 -9.73
CA SER A 48 0.49 16.17 -9.81
C SER A 48 1.69 16.17 -10.77
N ARG A 49 2.11 15.00 -11.27
CA ARG A 49 3.34 14.81 -12.06
C ARG A 49 3.13 14.06 -13.37
N SER A 50 1.99 13.40 -13.55
CA SER A 50 1.72 12.52 -14.68
C SER A 50 0.22 12.46 -14.99
N ASP A 51 -0.12 12.55 -16.27
CA ASP A 51 -1.49 12.41 -16.79
C ASP A 51 -1.87 10.93 -17.07
N ASP A 52 -1.00 9.98 -16.74
CA ASP A 52 -1.26 8.56 -16.96
C ASP A 52 -2.39 8.04 -16.05
N LEU A 53 -3.49 7.60 -16.66
CA LEU A 53 -4.68 7.19 -15.93
C LEU A 53 -4.59 5.79 -15.30
N ARG A 54 -3.55 5.01 -15.60
CA ARG A 54 -3.45 3.60 -15.18
C ARG A 54 -3.48 3.41 -13.65
N PRO A 55 -2.82 4.24 -12.81
CA PRO A 55 -2.95 4.13 -11.36
C PRO A 55 -4.36 4.37 -10.85
N ARG A 56 -5.05 5.42 -11.32
CA ARG A 56 -6.44 5.70 -10.94
C ARG A 56 -7.38 4.56 -11.35
N GLN A 57 -7.25 4.08 -12.57
CA GLN A 57 -8.01 2.94 -13.09
C GLN A 57 -7.79 1.66 -12.27
N ALA A 58 -6.59 1.45 -11.73
CA ALA A 58 -6.31 0.29 -10.87
C ALA A 58 -7.07 0.35 -9.54
N VAL A 59 -7.18 1.53 -8.91
CA VAL A 59 -7.97 1.72 -7.68
C VAL A 59 -9.46 1.52 -7.96
N GLU A 60 -9.97 2.10 -9.05
CA GLU A 60 -11.37 1.94 -9.46
C GLU A 60 -11.71 0.47 -9.72
N ALA A 61 -10.87 -0.25 -10.49
CA ALA A 61 -11.06 -1.66 -10.76
C ALA A 61 -10.94 -2.51 -9.49
N ALA A 62 -10.05 -2.17 -8.57
CA ALA A 62 -9.94 -2.86 -7.28
C ALA A 62 -11.16 -2.64 -6.39
N GLY A 63 -11.77 -1.44 -6.39
CA GLY A 63 -13.04 -1.18 -5.73
C GLY A 63 -14.19 -2.01 -6.30
N LEU A 64 -14.32 -2.05 -7.63
CA LEU A 64 -15.30 -2.90 -8.32
C LEU A 64 -15.09 -4.39 -8.07
N TRP A 65 -13.84 -4.82 -7.91
CA TRP A 65 -13.54 -6.20 -7.58
C TRP A 65 -13.86 -6.50 -6.12
N ALA A 66 -13.54 -5.60 -5.19
CA ALA A 66 -13.86 -5.72 -3.78
C ALA A 66 -15.38 -5.81 -3.55
N SER A 67 -16.19 -5.08 -4.33
CA SER A 67 -17.66 -5.17 -4.27
C SER A 67 -18.25 -6.42 -4.94
N GLY A 68 -17.45 -7.16 -5.72
CA GLY A 68 -17.91 -8.30 -6.52
C GLY A 68 -18.53 -7.93 -7.87
N SER A 69 -18.43 -6.67 -8.30
CA SER A 69 -18.97 -6.18 -9.57
C SER A 69 -18.16 -6.64 -10.80
N ILE A 70 -16.86 -6.89 -10.63
CA ILE A 70 -16.00 -7.49 -11.66
C ILE A 70 -15.23 -8.69 -11.12
N LYS A 71 -14.68 -9.50 -12.04
CA LYS A 71 -13.89 -10.69 -11.66
C LYS A 71 -12.42 -10.32 -11.47
N MET A 72 -11.71 -11.16 -10.71
CA MET A 72 -10.28 -10.97 -10.43
C MET A 72 -9.42 -10.74 -11.68
N PRO A 73 -9.58 -11.46 -12.82
CA PRO A 73 -8.74 -11.22 -14.00
C PRO A 73 -8.84 -9.78 -14.54
N ASP A 74 -10.01 -9.16 -14.45
CA ASP A 74 -10.24 -7.79 -14.95
C ASP A 74 -9.51 -6.77 -14.05
N ALA A 75 -9.67 -6.89 -12.72
CA ALA A 75 -8.94 -6.07 -11.77
C ALA A 75 -7.42 -6.29 -11.85
N LYS A 76 -6.99 -7.55 -11.95
CA LYS A 76 -5.57 -7.91 -12.08
C LYS A 76 -4.94 -7.25 -13.30
N LYS A 77 -5.65 -7.17 -14.43
CA LYS A 77 -5.16 -6.47 -15.63
C LYS A 77 -4.88 -5.00 -15.34
N ALA A 78 -5.79 -4.30 -14.66
CA ALA A 78 -5.61 -2.89 -14.30
C ALA A 78 -4.47 -2.70 -13.28
N ILE A 79 -4.38 -3.56 -12.27
CA ILE A 79 -3.29 -3.54 -11.27
C ILE A 79 -1.93 -3.75 -11.93
N LEU A 80 -1.82 -4.71 -12.84
CA LEU A 80 -0.58 -4.94 -13.60
C LEU A 80 -0.25 -3.76 -14.52
N ALA A 81 -1.25 -3.11 -15.11
CA ALA A 81 -1.05 -1.90 -15.91
C ALA A 81 -0.50 -0.74 -15.05
N CYS A 82 -0.96 -0.59 -13.81
CA CYS A 82 -0.41 0.37 -12.84
C CYS A 82 1.06 0.07 -12.51
N HIS A 83 1.42 -1.19 -12.23
CA HIS A 83 2.82 -1.55 -12.00
C HIS A 83 3.71 -1.32 -13.23
N LYS A 84 3.15 -1.54 -14.43
CA LYS A 84 3.82 -1.21 -15.69
C LYS A 84 4.03 0.30 -15.83
N ALA A 85 3.01 1.12 -15.53
CA ALA A 85 3.12 2.57 -15.50
C ALA A 85 4.24 3.05 -14.58
N ALA A 86 4.34 2.46 -13.39
CA ALA A 86 5.42 2.74 -12.46
C ALA A 86 6.81 2.39 -13.01
N THR A 87 6.92 1.33 -13.80
CA THR A 87 8.20 0.95 -14.42
C THR A 87 8.54 1.85 -15.61
N GLU A 88 7.52 2.40 -16.28
CA GLU A 88 7.64 3.26 -17.46
C GLU A 88 7.79 4.75 -17.11
N SER A 89 7.70 5.15 -15.84
CA SER A 89 7.89 6.54 -15.38
C SER A 89 9.33 7.04 -15.50
N GLY A 90 10.22 6.26 -16.12
CA GLY A 90 11.58 6.66 -16.45
C GLY A 90 12.45 6.87 -15.22
N SER A 91 13.18 7.99 -15.21
CA SER A 91 14.12 8.34 -14.13
C SER A 91 13.49 9.17 -13.00
N ASP A 92 12.16 9.27 -12.94
CA ASP A 92 11.46 10.00 -11.88
C ASP A 92 11.08 9.06 -10.72
N PRO A 93 11.87 9.05 -9.62
CA PRO A 93 11.63 8.16 -8.47
C PRO A 93 10.34 8.49 -7.72
N VAL A 94 9.86 9.75 -7.75
CA VAL A 94 8.62 10.15 -7.08
C VAL A 94 7.44 9.50 -7.78
N THR A 95 7.38 9.65 -9.10
CA THR A 95 6.31 9.09 -9.95
C THR A 95 6.34 7.56 -9.93
N GLU A 96 7.52 6.93 -10.00
CA GLU A 96 7.66 5.47 -9.87
C GLU A 96 7.12 4.98 -8.53
N ALA A 97 7.59 5.56 -7.43
CA ALA A 97 7.18 5.14 -6.09
C ALA A 97 5.67 5.36 -5.86
N ALA A 98 5.12 6.51 -6.28
CA ALA A 98 3.70 6.79 -6.14
C ALA A 98 2.83 5.76 -6.90
N ALA A 99 3.17 5.42 -8.16
CA ALA A 99 2.44 4.40 -8.91
C ALA A 99 2.59 2.99 -8.31
N ARG A 100 3.78 2.64 -7.76
CA ARG A 100 3.95 1.36 -7.03
C ARG A 100 3.06 1.31 -5.79
N ALA A 101 2.96 2.40 -5.04
CA ALA A 101 2.12 2.50 -3.86
C ALA A 101 0.64 2.26 -4.19
N VAL A 102 0.15 2.91 -5.26
CA VAL A 102 -1.21 2.71 -5.77
C VAL A 102 -1.46 1.27 -6.21
N GLY A 103 -0.51 0.66 -6.94
CA GLY A 103 -0.61 -0.74 -7.36
C GLY A 103 -0.69 -1.69 -6.15
N HIS A 104 0.07 -1.43 -5.10
CA HIS A 104 -0.01 -2.19 -3.84
C HIS A 104 -1.33 -1.97 -3.11
N ALA A 105 -1.83 -0.73 -3.05
CA ALA A 105 -3.15 -0.45 -2.46
C ALA A 105 -4.25 -1.28 -3.14
N ALA A 106 -4.29 -1.25 -4.48
CA ALA A 106 -5.24 -2.01 -5.28
C ALA A 106 -5.06 -3.54 -5.11
N ALA A 107 -3.81 -4.02 -5.01
CA ALA A 107 -3.50 -5.43 -4.79
C ALA A 107 -3.85 -5.95 -3.38
N THR A 108 -4.12 -5.07 -2.40
CA THR A 108 -4.61 -5.48 -1.07
C THR A 108 -5.92 -6.25 -1.14
N VAL A 109 -6.74 -6.00 -2.16
CA VAL A 109 -7.96 -6.79 -2.44
C VAL A 109 -7.64 -8.26 -2.68
N HIS A 110 -6.45 -8.57 -3.24
CA HIS A 110 -6.00 -9.95 -3.43
C HIS A 110 -5.55 -10.60 -2.13
N VAL A 111 -4.70 -9.91 -1.38
CA VAL A 111 -4.08 -10.42 -0.15
C VAL A 111 -3.53 -9.28 0.72
N GLU A 112 -3.66 -9.45 2.04
CA GLU A 112 -3.34 -8.47 3.08
C GLU A 112 -1.88 -8.02 3.06
N THR A 113 -0.94 -8.86 2.62
CA THR A 113 0.50 -8.52 2.61
C THR A 113 0.86 -7.36 1.67
N HIS A 114 -0.01 -7.01 0.72
CA HIS A 114 0.18 -5.83 -0.13
C HIS A 114 -0.07 -4.51 0.60
N ALA A 115 -0.83 -4.51 1.71
CA ALA A 115 -1.14 -3.34 2.53
C ALA A 115 0.11 -2.54 2.90
N LEU A 116 1.17 -3.22 3.35
CA LEU A 116 2.43 -2.58 3.71
C LEU A 116 3.18 -1.97 2.50
N GLY A 117 2.97 -2.49 1.30
CA GLY A 117 3.56 -1.92 0.09
C GLY A 117 3.02 -0.52 -0.21
N LEU A 118 1.74 -0.24 0.09
CA LEU A 118 1.19 1.10 0.00
C LEU A 118 1.99 2.07 0.89
N VAL A 119 2.25 1.67 2.14
CA VAL A 119 3.00 2.50 3.10
C VAL A 119 4.44 2.71 2.61
N PHE A 120 5.17 1.65 2.24
CA PHE A 120 6.59 1.78 1.89
C PHE A 120 6.82 2.69 0.69
N TYR A 121 6.04 2.45 -0.36
CA TYR A 121 6.19 3.20 -1.60
C TYR A 121 5.55 4.59 -1.48
N GLY A 122 4.47 4.75 -0.72
CA GLY A 122 3.84 6.04 -0.46
C GLY A 122 4.78 6.98 0.31
N LEU A 123 5.34 6.51 1.42
CA LEU A 123 6.32 7.27 2.19
C LEU A 123 7.60 7.53 1.38
N THR A 124 8.05 6.56 0.58
CA THR A 124 9.20 6.77 -0.33
C THR A 124 8.90 7.89 -1.34
N ALA A 125 7.70 7.90 -1.94
CA ALA A 125 7.29 8.93 -2.88
C ALA A 125 7.24 10.31 -2.21
N ALA A 126 6.67 10.40 -1.01
CA ALA A 126 6.58 11.65 -0.25
C ALA A 126 7.96 12.18 0.16
N ALA A 127 8.85 11.30 0.64
CA ALA A 127 10.20 11.69 1.01
C ALA A 127 10.98 12.24 -0.19
N TYR A 128 10.87 11.58 -1.35
CA TYR A 128 11.50 12.08 -2.58
C TYR A 128 10.84 13.36 -3.12
N ALA A 129 9.54 13.53 -2.96
CA ALA A 129 8.86 14.77 -3.34
C ALA A 129 9.34 15.95 -2.50
N LYS A 130 9.60 15.73 -1.21
CA LYS A 130 10.13 16.74 -0.28
C LYS A 130 11.63 17.02 -0.49
N CYS A 131 12.43 16.00 -0.83
CA CYS A 131 13.89 16.10 -0.95
C CYS A 131 14.44 15.33 -2.17
N PRO A 132 14.22 15.82 -3.41
CA PRO A 132 14.54 15.08 -4.64
C PRO A 132 16.05 14.93 -4.93
N TYR A 133 16.91 15.77 -4.35
CA TYR A 133 18.35 15.82 -4.68
C TYR A 133 19.28 15.35 -3.56
N THR A 134 18.81 15.37 -2.32
CA THR A 134 19.60 15.00 -1.13
C THR A 134 18.68 14.39 -0.10
N MET A 135 18.65 13.06 -0.05
CA MET A 135 17.95 12.37 1.02
C MET A 135 18.69 12.59 2.34
N PRO A 136 18.05 13.18 3.37
CA PRO A 136 18.68 13.26 4.67
C PRO A 136 18.91 11.87 5.24
N ASN A 137 19.83 11.77 6.20
CA ASN A 137 20.10 10.52 6.91
C ASN A 137 18.85 9.99 7.63
N ASP A 138 17.95 10.90 8.02
CA ASP A 138 16.68 10.60 8.67
C ASP A 138 15.51 10.88 7.72
N ALA A 139 15.26 9.95 6.80
CA ALA A 139 14.08 9.99 5.95
C ALA A 139 12.79 9.75 6.73
N GLU A 140 12.86 9.19 7.95
CA GLU A 140 11.68 8.89 8.78
C GLU A 140 11.06 10.19 9.31
N ALA A 141 11.89 11.11 9.82
CA ALA A 141 11.42 12.43 10.26
C ALA A 141 10.74 13.25 9.16
N LEU A 142 11.14 13.06 7.89
CA LEU A 142 10.52 13.75 6.75
C LEU A 142 9.08 13.31 6.48
N VAL A 143 8.69 12.11 6.91
CA VAL A 143 7.41 11.50 6.56
C VAL A 143 6.56 11.12 7.77
N ALA A 144 6.89 11.66 8.94
CA ALA A 144 6.19 11.37 10.19
C ALA A 144 4.69 11.71 10.08
N ASP A 145 4.35 12.90 9.57
CA ASP A 145 2.97 13.33 9.37
C ASP A 145 2.19 12.39 8.42
N GLU A 146 2.82 11.94 7.34
CA GLU A 146 2.20 11.01 6.40
C GLU A 146 2.00 9.62 6.99
N LEU A 147 2.95 9.16 7.81
CA LEU A 147 2.83 7.91 8.52
C LEU A 147 1.71 7.96 9.57
N ASP A 148 1.62 9.05 10.35
CA ASP A 148 0.54 9.32 11.30
C ASP A 148 -0.82 9.34 10.59
N TRP A 149 -0.91 9.98 9.42
CA TRP A 149 -2.12 9.95 8.61
C TRP A 149 -2.52 8.51 8.22
N PHE A 150 -1.59 7.65 7.83
CA PHE A 150 -1.91 6.24 7.56
C PHE A 150 -2.47 5.52 8.79
N TYR A 151 -1.98 5.81 10.00
CA TYR A 151 -2.54 5.26 11.25
C TYR A 151 -3.96 5.78 11.51
N GLU A 152 -4.17 7.09 11.38
CA GLU A 152 -5.49 7.70 11.58
C GLU A 152 -6.52 7.13 10.60
N ARG A 153 -6.13 6.90 9.34
CA ARG A 153 -7.01 6.23 8.37
C ARG A 153 -7.27 4.77 8.76
N LEU A 154 -6.27 4.03 9.26
CA LEU A 154 -6.45 2.62 9.61
C LEU A 154 -7.38 2.46 10.82
N THR A 155 -7.17 3.28 11.85
CA THR A 155 -8.03 3.32 13.04
C THR A 155 -9.45 3.78 12.71
N TYR A 156 -9.62 4.71 11.77
CA TYR A 156 -10.93 5.04 11.23
C TYR A 156 -11.62 3.81 10.63
N TRP A 157 -10.94 3.07 9.75
CA TRP A 157 -11.56 1.91 9.10
C TRP A 157 -11.75 0.72 10.02
N GLU A 158 -10.92 0.54 11.04
CA GLU A 158 -11.14 -0.46 12.09
C GLU A 158 -12.54 -0.31 12.73
N ILE A 159 -12.98 0.93 12.93
CA ILE A 159 -14.29 1.24 13.52
C ILE A 159 -15.42 1.21 12.48
N HIS A 160 -15.16 1.62 11.22
CA HIS A 160 -16.20 1.88 10.21
C HIS A 160 -16.27 0.81 9.09
N ALA A 161 -15.45 -0.24 9.14
CA ALA A 161 -15.44 -1.29 8.11
C ALA A 161 -16.74 -2.11 8.07
N GLU A 162 -17.40 -2.27 9.21
CA GLU A 162 -18.67 -2.97 9.32
C GLU A 162 -19.84 -2.09 8.87
N ASP A 163 -20.21 -2.22 7.60
CA ASP A 163 -21.42 -1.62 7.05
C ASP A 163 -22.26 -2.71 6.36
N LYS A 164 -23.47 -2.95 6.89
CA LYS A 164 -24.42 -3.95 6.36
C LYS A 164 -24.93 -3.63 4.95
N LYS A 165 -24.82 -2.38 4.50
CA LYS A 165 -25.23 -1.97 3.15
C LYS A 165 -24.13 -2.20 2.12
N ARG A 166 -22.89 -2.45 2.54
CA ARG A 166 -21.74 -2.63 1.64
C ARG A 166 -21.73 -4.02 1.04
N SER A 167 -21.73 -4.08 -0.28
CA SER A 167 -21.52 -5.32 -1.03
C SER A 167 -20.05 -5.74 -1.01
N TRP A 168 -19.81 -7.05 -0.98
CA TRP A 168 -18.48 -7.64 -0.97
C TRP A 168 -18.41 -8.82 -1.94
N ALA A 169 -17.27 -8.99 -2.59
CA ALA A 169 -16.97 -10.23 -3.29
C ALA A 169 -17.00 -11.42 -2.32
N PRO A 170 -17.56 -12.58 -2.71
CA PRO A 170 -17.75 -13.71 -1.79
C PRO A 170 -16.49 -14.20 -1.07
N PHE A 171 -15.30 -13.99 -1.65
CA PHE A 171 -14.04 -14.40 -1.03
C PHE A 171 -13.62 -13.48 0.13
N LEU A 172 -14.02 -12.20 0.14
CA LEU A 172 -13.73 -11.25 1.21
C LEU A 172 -14.67 -11.41 2.42
N LEU A 173 -15.76 -12.16 2.26
CA LEU A 173 -16.66 -12.52 3.35
C LEU A 173 -16.13 -13.68 4.20
N LYS A 174 -15.07 -14.35 3.75
CA LYS A 174 -14.45 -15.46 4.49
C LYS A 174 -13.42 -14.91 5.46
N ASP A 175 -13.66 -15.13 6.75
CA ASP A 175 -12.65 -14.82 7.75
C ASP A 175 -11.46 -15.76 7.59
N SER A 176 -10.26 -15.19 7.58
CA SER A 176 -9.02 -15.95 7.54
C SER A 176 -7.96 -15.23 8.37
N PRO A 177 -6.98 -15.95 8.96
CA PRO A 177 -5.91 -15.30 9.68
C PRO A 177 -5.14 -14.35 8.75
N ASN A 178 -4.90 -13.14 9.24
CA ASN A 178 -4.18 -12.10 8.53
C ASN A 178 -2.85 -12.62 7.98
N LYS A 179 -2.64 -12.48 6.68
CA LYS A 179 -1.47 -13.07 5.99
C LYS A 179 -0.15 -12.37 6.32
N GLU A 180 -0.16 -11.09 6.70
CA GLU A 180 1.04 -10.40 7.17
C GLU A 180 1.47 -10.92 8.55
N LYS A 181 0.50 -11.17 9.44
CA LYS A 181 0.77 -11.80 10.75
C LYS A 181 1.38 -13.19 10.57
N LEU A 182 0.79 -14.01 9.70
CA LEU A 182 1.33 -15.34 9.37
C LEU A 182 2.73 -15.26 8.73
N PHE A 183 2.97 -14.24 7.90
CA PHE A 183 4.28 -14.01 7.31
C PHE A 183 5.33 -13.72 8.38
N ARG A 184 5.05 -12.82 9.33
CA ARG A 184 5.96 -12.50 10.44
C ARG A 184 6.29 -13.72 11.30
N GLN A 185 5.26 -14.46 11.73
CA GLN A 185 5.43 -15.66 12.55
C GLN A 185 6.31 -16.72 11.86
N LYS A 186 6.16 -16.88 10.53
CA LYS A 186 7.03 -17.78 9.74
C LYS A 186 8.48 -17.32 9.73
N GLN A 187 8.76 -16.01 9.69
CA GLN A 187 10.13 -15.49 9.75
C GLN A 187 10.75 -15.70 11.13
N GLU A 188 10.00 -15.42 12.19
CA GLU A 188 10.44 -15.64 13.57
C GLU A 188 10.77 -17.12 13.82
N GLN A 189 9.94 -18.04 13.35
CA GLN A 189 10.20 -19.47 13.47
C GLN A 189 11.46 -19.90 12.72
N LYS A 190 11.67 -19.37 11.50
CA LYS A 190 12.90 -19.65 10.73
C LYS A 190 14.15 -19.14 11.42
N MET A 191 14.08 -18.00 12.10
CA MET A 191 15.20 -17.46 12.88
C MET A 191 15.50 -18.34 14.09
N LYS A 192 14.48 -18.73 14.85
CA LYS A 192 14.62 -19.65 16.00
C LYS A 192 15.23 -21.00 15.60
N ASN A 193 14.88 -21.53 14.42
CA ASN A 193 15.41 -22.80 13.92
C ASN A 193 16.84 -22.72 13.37
N LYS A 194 17.41 -21.52 13.22
CA LYS A 194 18.80 -21.30 12.77
C LYS A 194 19.77 -21.07 13.93
N VAL A 195 19.25 -20.94 15.15
CA VAL A 195 20.01 -20.75 16.40
C VAL A 195 20.20 -22.09 17.07
#